data_AF-A0A392QA73-F1
#
_entry.id   AF-A0A392QA73-F1
#
_cell.length_a   1.000
_cell.length_b   1.000
_cell.length_c   1.000
_cell.angle_alpha   90.00
_cell.angle_beta   90.00
_cell.angle_gamma   90.00
#
_symmetry.space_group_name_H-M   'P 1'
#
loop_
_entity.id
_entity.type
_entity.pdbx_description
1 polymer ?
#
loop_
_entity_poly.entity_id
_entity_poly.type
_entity_poly.pdbx_seq_one_letter_code
_entity_poly.pdbx_strand_id
1 'polypeptide(L)' 'MSSHNRYEEPNVSKGSTTTHRAGKPLHLYLTVSENAMSSALVQEVDGDEKPVYFVSKDFKEQ' A
#
# COMPACT_ATOMS: atom_id res chain seq x y z
N MET A 1 30.51 13.11 0.42
CA MET A 1 29.13 13.47 0.82
C MET A 1 28.21 12.50 0.09
N SER A 2 27.76 11.44 0.74
CA SER A 2 26.83 10.46 0.14
C SER A 2 25.54 10.47 0.95
N SER A 3 24.56 11.22 0.45
CA SER A 3 23.20 11.25 0.96
C SER A 3 22.56 9.88 0.72
N HIS A 4 22.73 8.99 1.70
CA HIS A 4 21.88 7.81 1.81
C HIS A 4 20.47 8.32 2.04
N ASN A 5 19.64 8.26 1.00
CA ASN A 5 18.22 8.52 1.10
C ASN A 5 17.65 7.49 2.07
N ARG A 6 17.48 7.88 3.34
CA ARG A 6 16.77 7.06 4.32
C ARG A 6 15.32 7.04 3.87
N TYR A 7 14.89 5.91 3.33
CA TYR A 7 13.48 5.64 3.16
C TYR A 7 12.90 5.59 4.57
N GLU A 8 12.22 6.67 4.98
CA GLU A 8 11.42 6.62 6.19
C GLU A 8 10.31 5.60 5.95
N GLU A 9 10.31 4.52 6.73
CA GLU A 9 9.26 3.53 6.64
C GLU A 9 7.92 4.24 6.91
N PRO A 10 6.96 4.20 5.97
CA PRO A 10 5.65 4.77 6.23
C PRO A 10 5.07 4.08 7.46
N ASN A 11 4.40 4.83 8.33
CA ASN A 11 3.63 4.29 9.47
C ASN A 11 2.50 3.40 8.92
N VAL A 12 2.84 2.17 8.54
CA VAL A 12 1.91 1.13 8.13
C VAL A 12 1.23 0.66 9.41
N SER A 13 -0.07 0.85 9.51
CA SER A 13 -0.88 0.10 10.46
C SER A 13 -0.58 -1.38 10.20
N LYS A 14 0.00 -2.06 11.19
CA LYS A 14 0.65 -3.37 11.09
C LYS A 14 -0.34 -4.51 10.82
N GLY A 15 -1.11 -4.42 9.74
CA GLY A 15 -1.66 -5.57 9.04
C GLY A 15 -0.51 -6.24 8.29
N SER A 16 -0.45 -7.57 8.34
CA SER A 16 0.66 -8.37 7.82
C SER A 16 0.94 -8.08 6.33
N THR A 17 1.86 -7.15 6.05
CA THR A 17 2.40 -6.89 4.71
C THR A 17 3.15 -8.14 4.26
N THR A 18 2.64 -8.86 3.27
CA THR A 18 3.34 -10.02 2.70
C THR A 18 4.50 -9.57 1.81
N THR A 19 5.61 -10.30 1.83
CA THR A 19 6.75 -10.04 0.91
C THR A 19 6.30 -10.20 -0.54
N HIS A 20 6.34 -9.10 -1.30
CA HIS A 20 6.01 -9.09 -2.72
C HIS A 20 7.03 -9.87 -3.57
N ARG A 21 6.54 -10.63 -4.55
CA ARG A 21 7.31 -11.34 -5.58
C ARG A 21 7.56 -10.42 -6.78
N ALA A 22 8.83 -10.09 -7.03
CA ALA A 22 9.23 -9.27 -8.18
C ALA A 22 8.85 -9.92 -9.53
N GLY A 23 8.50 -9.09 -10.52
CA GLY A 23 8.17 -9.55 -11.88
C GLY A 23 6.76 -10.15 -12.04
N LYS A 24 5.94 -10.14 -10.99
CA LYS A 24 4.53 -10.53 -11.03
C LYS A 24 3.63 -9.28 -11.03
N PRO A 25 2.45 -9.35 -11.68
CA PRO A 25 1.55 -8.21 -11.72
C PRO A 25 1.08 -7.81 -10.32
N LEU A 26 0.80 -6.52 -10.18
CA LEU A 26 0.21 -5.92 -9.01
C LEU A 26 -1.15 -5.37 -9.38
N HIS A 27 -2.15 -5.65 -8.55
CA HIS A 27 -3.49 -5.09 -8.70
C HIS A 27 -3.68 -3.96 -7.70
N LEU A 28 -4.12 -2.81 -8.19
CA LEU A 28 -4.41 -1.64 -7.38
C LEU A 28 -5.93 -1.49 -7.25
N TYR A 29 -6.44 -1.70 -6.05
CA TYR A 29 -7.82 -1.40 -5.70
C TYR A 29 -7.88 0.02 -5.13
N LEU A 30 -8.81 0.82 -5.66
CA LEU A 30 -9.02 2.21 -5.26
C LEU A 30 -10.48 2.38 -4.84
N THR A 31 -10.68 2.98 -3.68
CA THR A 31 -12.01 3.34 -3.19
C THR A 31 -12.02 4.79 -2.79
N VAL A 32 -13.05 5.51 -3.21
CA VAL A 32 -13.28 6.90 -2.84
C VAL A 32 -14.64 6.98 -2.16
N SER A 33 -14.70 7.63 -1.01
CA SER A 33 -15.92 8.00 -0.32
C SER A 33 -16.01 9.53 -0.23
N GLU A 34 -17.09 10.04 0.35
CA GLU A 34 -17.27 11.47 0.57
C GLU A 34 -16.13 12.10 1.37
N ASN A 35 -15.60 11.35 2.36
CA ASN A 35 -14.70 11.89 3.37
C ASN A 35 -13.31 11.24 3.34
N ALA A 36 -13.06 10.26 2.47
CA ALA A 36 -11.77 9.59 2.40
C ALA A 36 -11.49 8.95 1.03
N MET A 37 -10.21 8.73 0.77
CA MET A 37 -9.72 7.89 -0.32
C MET A 37 -8.79 6.83 0.25
N SER A 38 -9.04 5.57 -0.13
CA SER A 38 -8.21 4.44 0.26
C SER A 38 -7.73 3.66 -0.96
N SER A 39 -6.58 3.03 -0.82
CA SER A 39 -6.02 2.15 -1.84
C SER A 39 -5.34 0.94 -1.24
N ALA A 40 -5.49 -0.21 -1.89
CA ALA A 40 -4.81 -1.44 -1.57
C ALA A 40 -4.05 -1.94 -2.80
N LEU A 41 -2.76 -2.17 -2.63
CA LEU A 41 -1.92 -2.84 -3.61
C LEU A 41 -1.85 -4.31 -3.22
N VAL A 42 -2.32 -5.20 -4.10
CA VAL A 42 -2.31 -6.64 -3.86
C VAL A 42 -1.53 -7.37 -4.93
N GLN A 43 -1.07 -8.56 -4.57
CA GLN A 43 -0.44 -9.49 -5.48
C GLN A 43 -1.09 -10.88 -5.35
N GLU A 44 -1.35 -11.54 -6.46
CA GLU A 44 -1.71 -12.95 -6.44
C GLU A 44 -0.48 -13.81 -6.07
N VAL A 45 -0.63 -14.59 -5.01
CA VAL A 45 0.35 -15.56 -4.53
C VAL A 45 -0.36 -16.90 -4.43
N ASP A 46 0.01 -17.83 -5.32
CA ASP A 46 -0.47 -19.20 -5.33
C ASP A 46 -2.03 -19.32 -5.40
N GLY A 47 -2.65 -18.38 -6.13
CA GLY A 47 -4.10 -18.30 -6.33
C GLY A 47 -4.85 -17.40 -5.32
N ASP A 48 -4.17 -16.91 -4.29
CA ASP A 48 -4.73 -15.97 -3.31
C ASP A 48 -4.23 -14.54 -3.55
N GLU A 49 -5.12 -13.55 -3.52
CA GLU A 49 -4.70 -12.15 -3.44
C GLU A 49 -4.16 -11.83 -2.03
N LYS A 50 -2.91 -11.41 -1.94
CA LYS A 50 -2.27 -10.97 -0.70
C LYS A 50 -1.98 -9.47 -0.73
N PRO A 51 -2.34 -8.71 0.32
CA PRO A 51 -2.04 -7.29 0.39
C PRO A 51 -0.53 -7.05 0.56
N VAL A 52 0.01 -6.20 -0.30
CA VAL A 52 1.40 -5.73 -0.30
C VAL A 52 1.48 -4.34 0.32
N TYR A 53 0.48 -3.50 0.11
CA TYR A 53 0.45 -2.16 0.68
C TYR A 53 -0.98 -1.67 0.85
N PHE A 54 -1.21 -0.88 1.90
CA PHE A 54 -2.47 -0.21 2.13
C PHE A 54 -2.21 1.22 2.57
N VAL A 55 -2.97 2.17 1.99
CA VAL A 55 -2.99 3.55 2.44
C VAL A 55 -4.42 4.07 2.42
N SER A 56 -4.76 4.86 3.42
CA SER A 56 -6.01 5.62 3.48
C SER A 56 -5.69 7.06 3.84
N LYS A 57 -6.38 8.00 3.20
CA LYS A 57 -6.29 9.43 3.46
C LYS A 57 -7.69 9.98 3.63
N ASP A 58 -7.95 10.60 4.77
CA ASP A 58 -9.17 11.35 5.01
C ASP A 58 -9.07 12.74 4.35
N PHE A 59 -10.17 13.20 3.78
CA PHE A 59 -10.31 14.58 3.31
C PHE A 59 -10.61 15.45 4.54
N LYS A 60 -9.56 16.05 5.11
CA LYS A 60 -9.77 17.08 6.13
C LYS A 60 -10.38 18.30 5.44
N GLU A 61 -11.56 18.72 5.87
CA GLU A 61 -12.07 20.06 5.60
C GLU A 61 -11.03 21.07 6.14
N GLN A 62 -10.57 21.97 5.28
CA GLN A 62 -9.59 23.02 5.61
C GLN A 62 -10.29 24.25 6.19
#